data_AF-A0A6N8GKT6-F1
#
_entry.id   AF-A0A6N8GKT6-F1
#
_cell.length_a   1.000
_cell.length_b   1.000
_cell.length_c   1.000
_cell.angle_alpha   90.00
_cell.angle_beta   90.00
_cell.angle_gamma   90.00
#
_symmetry.space_group_name_H-M   'P 1'
#
loop_
_entity.id
_entity.type
_entity.pdbx_description
1 polymer ?
#
loop_
_entity_poly.entity_id
_entity_poly.type
_entity_poly.pdbx_seq_one_letter_code
_entity_poly.pdbx_strand_id
1 'polypeptide(L)'
;MAAGSPLASAPASTGRSPAAAPTPGTVTTTRLAPSETSVPTAVPLAGARPAPEELPVAVAGAMSGYDREALFGGWTDADGDCDNTRNAVLARDLTDITCADGCTVATGTLEDPSTGSAIAFAREVVATRIAVRARYGLWVTAPEKLAMREVLAACPEQQLPGGPRSVTSPGRPRRAGRSASRGQIC
;
A
#
# COMPACT_ATOMS: atom_id res chain seq x y z
N MET A 1 12.21 28.56 54.02
CA MET A 1 13.57 28.10 53.65
C MET A 1 13.50 27.68 52.19
N ALA A 2 14.37 28.27 51.38
CA ALA A 2 14.37 28.19 49.92
C ALA A 2 15.20 27.02 49.40
N ALA A 3 14.75 26.41 48.30
CA ALA A 3 15.56 25.66 47.33
C ALA A 3 14.65 25.50 46.09
N GLY A 4 14.94 25.99 44.88
CA GLY A 4 16.22 26.24 44.23
C GLY A 4 16.18 25.51 42.89
N SER A 5 15.45 26.04 41.91
CA SER A 5 15.34 25.47 40.56
C SER A 5 16.63 25.69 39.78
N PRO A 6 17.21 24.68 39.12
CA PRO A 6 18.31 24.93 38.20
C PRO A 6 17.77 25.45 36.86
N LEU A 7 18.19 26.67 36.50
CA LEU A 7 18.11 27.18 35.14
C LEU A 7 19.03 26.33 34.24
N ALA A 8 18.45 25.75 33.18
CA ALA A 8 19.20 25.13 32.11
C ALA A 8 19.88 26.22 31.26
N SER A 9 21.21 26.17 31.16
CA SER A 9 22.00 27.01 30.24
C SER A 9 21.83 26.52 28.80
N ALA A 10 21.37 27.39 27.91
CA ALA A 10 21.40 27.18 26.48
C ALA A 10 22.83 27.39 25.92
N PRO A 11 23.28 26.61 24.91
CA PRO A 11 24.60 26.83 24.30
C PRO A 11 24.63 28.07 23.41
N ALA A 12 25.78 28.73 23.40
CA ALA A 12 26.09 29.90 22.58
C ALA A 12 26.05 29.56 21.08
N SER A 13 25.25 30.33 20.33
CA SER A 13 25.19 30.27 18.87
C SER A 13 26.36 31.06 18.28
N THR A 14 27.35 30.36 17.72
CA THR A 14 28.41 30.97 16.90
C THR A 14 27.81 31.34 15.54
N GLY A 15 27.57 32.64 15.33
CA GLY A 15 27.08 33.18 14.06
C GLY A 15 28.09 32.96 12.93
N ARG A 16 27.67 32.22 11.89
CA ARG A 16 28.43 32.02 10.66
C ARG A 16 28.14 33.18 9.70
N SER A 17 29.19 33.92 9.35
CA SER A 17 29.16 35.01 8.36
C SER A 17 28.62 34.51 7.01
N PRO A 18 27.65 35.20 6.37
CA PRO A 18 27.16 34.79 5.05
C PRO A 18 28.20 35.11 3.98
N ALA A 19 28.72 34.05 3.35
CA ALA A 19 29.53 34.14 2.13
C ALA A 19 28.66 34.64 0.97
N ALA A 20 29.21 35.56 0.18
CA ALA A 20 28.58 36.21 -0.96
C ALA A 20 28.02 35.20 -1.98
N ALA A 21 26.79 35.42 -2.41
CA ALA A 21 26.10 34.60 -3.40
C ALA A 21 26.71 34.79 -4.80
N PRO A 22 26.98 33.70 -5.57
CA PRO A 22 27.29 33.83 -6.99
C PRO A 22 26.03 34.17 -7.79
N THR A 23 26.19 35.06 -8.77
CA THR A 23 25.15 35.43 -9.74
C THR A 23 24.72 34.22 -10.57
N PRO A 24 23.41 33.97 -10.77
CA PRO A 24 22.96 32.91 -11.65
C PRO A 24 23.20 33.31 -13.11
N GLY A 25 24.05 32.56 -13.81
CA GLY A 25 24.18 32.63 -15.26
C GLY A 25 22.92 32.09 -15.94
N THR A 26 22.43 32.80 -16.96
CA THR A 26 21.29 32.37 -17.78
C THR A 26 21.69 31.17 -18.65
N VAL A 27 21.27 29.97 -18.26
CA VAL A 27 21.35 28.78 -19.11
C VAL A 27 20.12 28.74 -20.03
N THR A 28 20.36 28.86 -21.34
CA THR A 28 19.31 28.64 -22.35
C THR A 28 19.20 27.14 -22.63
N THR A 29 18.28 26.48 -21.93
CA THR A 29 17.93 25.08 -22.22
C THR A 29 17.01 25.04 -23.43
N THR A 30 17.52 24.55 -24.56
CA THR A 30 16.68 24.14 -25.69
C THR A 30 15.86 22.93 -25.25
N ARG A 31 14.54 23.10 -25.13
CA ARG A 31 13.60 22.03 -24.79
C ARG A 31 13.35 21.18 -26.04
N LEU A 32 13.84 19.94 -26.04
CA LEU A 32 13.36 18.93 -26.98
C LEU A 32 11.88 18.67 -26.70
N ALA A 33 11.03 18.81 -27.71
CA ALA A 33 9.62 18.45 -27.64
C ALA A 33 9.52 16.93 -27.39
N PRO A 34 8.74 16.47 -26.41
CA PRO A 34 8.52 15.03 -26.25
C PRO A 34 7.77 14.52 -27.49
N SER A 35 8.33 13.53 -28.17
CA SER A 35 7.55 12.70 -29.09
C SER A 35 6.44 12.04 -28.28
N GLU A 36 5.20 12.37 -28.60
CA GLU A 36 4.03 11.75 -28.01
C GLU A 36 3.95 10.30 -28.51
N THR A 37 4.51 9.38 -27.74
CA THR A 37 4.16 7.97 -27.85
C THR A 37 2.70 7.87 -27.43
N SER A 38 1.82 7.66 -28.41
CA SER A 38 0.40 7.43 -28.17
C SER A 38 0.25 6.28 -27.18
N VAL A 39 -0.21 6.59 -25.97
CA VAL A 39 -0.51 5.60 -24.94
C VAL A 39 -1.60 4.69 -25.52
N PRO A 40 -1.42 3.35 -25.56
CA PRO A 40 -2.49 2.49 -26.00
C PRO A 40 -3.72 2.73 -25.12
N THR A 41 -4.87 2.90 -25.77
CA THR A 41 -6.17 3.01 -25.10
C THR A 41 -6.29 1.90 -24.07
N ALA A 42 -6.46 2.28 -22.81
CA ALA A 42 -6.61 1.33 -21.73
C ALA A 42 -7.82 0.43 -22.01
N VAL A 43 -7.58 -0.87 -22.16
CA VAL A 43 -8.66 -1.86 -22.21
C VAL A 43 -9.44 -1.76 -20.90
N PRO A 44 -10.77 -1.58 -20.93
CA PRO A 44 -11.54 -1.49 -19.70
C PRO A 44 -11.46 -2.85 -19.00
N LEU A 45 -10.72 -2.88 -17.88
CA LEU A 45 -10.53 -4.05 -17.03
C LEU A 45 -11.74 -4.31 -16.11
N ALA A 46 -12.84 -3.59 -16.33
CA ALA A 46 -14.03 -3.62 -15.50
C ALA A 46 -14.74 -4.97 -15.66
N GLY A 47 -14.76 -5.75 -14.58
CA GLY A 47 -15.38 -7.08 -14.57
C GLY A 47 -14.46 -8.19 -15.11
N ALA A 48 -13.22 -7.87 -15.48
CA ALA A 48 -12.23 -8.88 -15.82
C ALA A 48 -11.89 -9.71 -14.57
N ARG A 49 -11.98 -11.03 -14.71
CA ARG A 49 -11.45 -11.96 -13.71
C ARG A 49 -9.93 -11.99 -13.84
N PRO A 50 -9.19 -11.85 -12.73
CA PRO A 50 -7.74 -12.01 -12.78
C PRO A 50 -7.39 -13.45 -13.20
N ALA A 51 -6.58 -13.58 -14.25
CA ALA A 51 -6.15 -14.86 -14.81
C ALA A 51 -4.66 -15.10 -14.48
N PRO A 52 -4.33 -15.74 -13.34
CA PRO A 52 -2.93 -16.04 -13.00
C PRO A 52 -2.25 -16.95 -14.04
N GLU A 53 -3.01 -17.66 -14.86
CA GLU A 53 -2.54 -18.51 -15.96
C GLU A 53 -1.66 -17.73 -16.95
N GLU A 54 -2.01 -16.47 -17.23
CA GLU A 54 -1.34 -15.61 -18.22
C GLU A 54 0.05 -15.12 -17.76
N LEU A 55 0.36 -15.22 -16.47
CA LEU A 55 1.65 -14.76 -15.95
C LEU A 55 2.78 -15.74 -16.30
N PRO A 56 3.89 -15.32 -16.92
CA PRO A 56 5.01 -16.23 -17.17
C PRO A 56 5.56 -16.77 -15.84
N VAL A 57 5.90 -18.07 -15.82
CA VAL A 57 6.54 -18.70 -14.65
C VAL A 57 8.04 -18.77 -14.84
N ALA A 58 8.79 -18.28 -13.86
CA ALA A 58 10.25 -18.41 -13.84
C ALA A 58 10.74 -18.91 -12.47
N VAL A 59 11.97 -19.43 -12.45
CA VAL A 59 12.62 -19.90 -11.22
C VAL A 59 13.09 -18.69 -10.41
N ALA A 60 12.83 -18.70 -9.11
CA ALA A 60 13.33 -17.67 -8.20
C ALA A 60 14.86 -17.68 -8.16
N GLY A 61 15.48 -16.50 -8.06
CA GLY A 61 16.88 -16.40 -7.68
C GLY A 61 17.09 -16.85 -6.23
N ALA A 62 18.32 -17.26 -5.89
CA ALA A 62 18.68 -17.59 -4.52
C ALA A 62 18.75 -16.33 -3.64
N MET A 63 18.08 -16.37 -2.49
CA MET A 63 18.18 -15.34 -1.43
C MET A 63 19.07 -15.84 -0.27
N SER A 64 20.07 -16.68 -0.56
CA SER A 64 20.90 -17.33 0.46
C SER A 64 21.56 -16.30 1.38
N GLY A 65 21.42 -16.49 2.70
CA GLY A 65 21.95 -15.58 3.71
C GLY A 65 21.01 -14.43 4.09
N TYR A 66 19.86 -14.30 3.42
CA TYR A 66 18.82 -13.33 3.79
C TYR A 66 17.58 -14.05 4.33
N ASP A 67 17.26 -13.80 5.60
CA ASP A 67 15.99 -14.18 6.22
C ASP A 67 15.36 -12.92 6.82
N ARG A 68 14.31 -12.42 6.18
CA ARG A 68 13.62 -11.20 6.62
C ARG A 68 13.07 -11.35 8.04
N GLU A 69 12.44 -12.49 8.32
CA GLU A 69 11.74 -12.71 9.58
C GLU A 69 12.74 -12.87 10.73
N ALA A 70 13.83 -13.60 10.49
CA ALA A 70 14.89 -13.73 11.50
C ALA A 70 15.62 -12.39 11.76
N LEU A 71 15.78 -11.54 10.75
CA LEU A 71 16.53 -10.29 10.84
C LEU A 71 15.70 -9.11 11.36
N PHE A 72 14.42 -9.04 11.02
CA PHE A 72 13.58 -7.85 11.27
C PHE A 72 12.29 -8.17 12.03
N GLY A 73 11.96 -9.45 12.20
CA GLY A 73 10.67 -9.88 12.74
C GLY A 73 9.49 -9.49 11.85
N GLY A 74 8.29 -9.74 12.39
CA GLY A 74 7.02 -9.35 11.80
C GLY A 74 6.45 -8.05 12.38
N TRP A 75 5.22 -7.75 12.02
CA TRP A 75 4.46 -6.66 12.65
C TRP A 75 4.07 -7.05 14.07
N THR A 76 4.55 -6.29 15.06
CA THR A 76 4.28 -6.55 16.48
C THR A 76 2.99 -5.86 16.92
N ASP A 77 2.20 -6.57 17.72
CA ASP A 77 1.14 -6.03 18.58
C ASP A 77 1.74 -5.96 19.99
N ALA A 78 2.06 -4.75 20.45
CA ALA A 78 2.88 -4.53 21.65
C ALA A 78 2.04 -4.37 22.93
N ASP A 79 0.81 -3.89 22.79
CA ASP A 79 -0.16 -3.64 23.86
C ASP A 79 -1.25 -4.73 23.94
N GLY A 80 -1.33 -5.63 22.96
CA GLY A 80 -2.18 -6.81 23.00
C GLY A 80 -3.65 -6.50 22.74
N ASP A 81 -3.93 -5.38 22.08
CA ASP A 81 -5.28 -4.94 21.74
C ASP A 81 -5.78 -5.48 20.40
N CYS A 82 -5.02 -6.41 19.81
CA CYS A 82 -5.20 -7.08 18.52
C CYS A 82 -4.77 -6.29 17.27
N ASP A 83 -4.39 -5.01 17.40
CA ASP A 83 -3.84 -4.21 16.31
C ASP A 83 -2.32 -4.21 16.33
N ASN A 84 -1.73 -5.05 15.45
CA ASN A 84 -0.30 -4.88 15.17
C ASN A 84 -0.01 -3.46 14.65
N THR A 85 1.26 -3.06 14.72
CA THR A 85 1.68 -1.68 14.40
C THR A 85 1.14 -1.18 13.05
N ARG A 86 0.97 -2.05 12.04
CA ARG A 86 0.41 -1.64 10.75
C ARG A 86 -1.08 -1.31 10.86
N ASN A 87 -1.87 -2.17 11.48
CA ASN A 87 -3.30 -1.93 11.62
C ASN A 87 -3.56 -0.74 12.55
N ALA A 88 -2.77 -0.54 13.61
CA ALA A 88 -2.86 0.64 14.46
C ALA A 88 -2.66 1.96 13.69
N VAL A 89 -1.67 2.01 12.80
CA VAL A 89 -1.45 3.18 11.92
C VAL A 89 -2.61 3.36 10.93
N LEU A 90 -3.09 2.27 10.32
CA LEU A 90 -4.24 2.34 9.41
C LEU A 90 -5.51 2.82 10.13
N ALA A 91 -5.79 2.33 11.34
CA ALA A 91 -6.95 2.74 12.12
C ALA A 91 -6.86 4.21 12.58
N ARG A 92 -5.64 4.71 12.83
CA ARG A 92 -5.40 6.11 13.18
C ARG A 92 -5.57 7.06 11.98
N ASP A 93 -5.02 6.67 10.83
CA ASP A 93 -4.86 7.59 9.69
C ASP A 93 -5.99 7.47 8.64
N LEU A 94 -6.74 6.37 8.64
CA LEU A 94 -7.87 6.19 7.74
C LEU A 94 -9.19 6.63 8.37
N THR A 95 -10.08 7.13 7.54
CA THR A 95 -11.51 7.34 7.85
C THR A 95 -12.37 6.25 7.20
N ASP A 96 -13.63 6.14 7.61
CA ASP A 96 -14.61 5.18 7.07
C ASP A 96 -14.10 3.72 7.03
N ILE A 97 -13.40 3.31 8.09
CA ILE A 97 -12.73 2.01 8.13
C ILE A 97 -13.71 0.84 8.24
N THR A 98 -13.34 -0.28 7.63
CA THR A 98 -13.94 -1.60 7.93
C THR A 98 -12.86 -2.58 8.34
N CYS A 99 -13.19 -3.51 9.24
CA CYS A 99 -12.27 -4.55 9.70
C CYS A 99 -12.79 -5.95 9.34
N ALA A 100 -11.91 -6.84 8.88
CA ALA A 100 -12.28 -8.18 8.42
C ALA A 100 -12.62 -9.15 9.57
N ASP A 101 -11.82 -9.11 10.63
CA ASP A 101 -11.93 -9.99 11.80
C ASP A 101 -12.12 -9.20 13.11
N GLY A 102 -12.49 -7.92 12.99
CA GLY A 102 -12.64 -6.99 14.11
C GLY A 102 -11.36 -6.24 14.48
N CYS A 103 -10.20 -6.68 13.97
CA CYS A 103 -8.90 -6.07 14.23
C CYS A 103 -8.27 -5.60 12.92
N THR A 104 -8.23 -6.48 11.92
CA THR A 104 -7.52 -6.20 10.68
C THR A 104 -8.29 -5.23 9.79
N VAL A 105 -7.77 -4.00 9.64
CA VAL A 105 -8.30 -3.01 8.72
C VAL A 105 -8.29 -3.54 7.29
N ALA A 106 -9.49 -3.63 6.70
CA ALA A 106 -9.77 -4.15 5.38
C ALA A 106 -9.95 -3.04 4.35
N THR A 107 -10.67 -1.96 4.71
CA THR A 107 -10.87 -0.78 3.85
C THR A 107 -10.83 0.50 4.67
N GLY A 108 -10.67 1.64 4.00
CA GLY A 108 -10.85 2.98 4.55
C GLY A 108 -10.44 4.04 3.53
N THR A 109 -10.47 5.31 3.93
CA THR A 109 -10.05 6.43 3.09
C THR A 109 -8.92 7.18 3.77
N LEU A 110 -7.79 7.33 3.07
CA LEU A 110 -6.68 8.17 3.50
C LEU A 110 -6.85 9.54 2.86
N GLU A 111 -6.96 10.59 3.67
CA GLU A 111 -6.79 11.96 3.20
C GLU A 111 -5.29 12.25 3.11
N ASP A 112 -4.71 12.22 1.91
CA ASP A 112 -3.26 12.41 1.75
C ASP A 112 -2.90 13.89 1.76
N PRO A 113 -2.20 14.40 2.81
CA PRO A 113 -1.81 15.81 2.88
C PRO A 113 -0.74 16.17 1.84
N SER A 114 -0.02 15.20 1.30
CA SER A 114 1.07 15.42 0.35
C SER A 114 0.56 15.73 -1.05
N THR A 115 -0.58 15.17 -1.43
CA THR A 115 -1.22 15.37 -2.74
C THR A 115 -2.56 16.11 -2.66
N GLY A 116 -3.11 16.30 -1.46
CA GLY A 116 -4.44 16.89 -1.25
C GLY A 116 -5.59 16.02 -1.79
N SER A 117 -5.33 14.74 -2.03
CA SER A 117 -6.29 13.80 -2.63
C SER A 117 -6.72 12.74 -1.63
N ALA A 118 -7.98 12.34 -1.69
CA ALA A 118 -8.49 11.18 -0.97
C ALA A 118 -8.07 9.89 -1.70
N ILE A 119 -7.47 8.96 -0.96
CA ILE A 119 -7.03 7.66 -1.47
C ILE A 119 -7.87 6.58 -0.80
N ALA A 120 -8.65 5.86 -1.61
CA ALA A 120 -9.37 4.68 -1.14
C ALA A 120 -8.35 3.56 -0.85
N PHE A 121 -8.19 3.23 0.43
CA PHE A 121 -7.45 2.05 0.86
C PHE A 121 -8.36 0.83 0.82
N ALA A 122 -7.87 -0.21 0.15
CA ALA A 122 -8.40 -1.55 0.29
C ALA A 122 -7.21 -2.49 0.47
N ARG A 123 -7.31 -3.41 1.44
CA ARG A 123 -6.27 -4.38 1.67
C ARG A 123 -6.05 -5.18 0.40
N GLU A 124 -4.79 -5.17 0.00
CA GLU A 124 -4.29 -5.56 -1.31
C GLU A 124 -4.81 -6.94 -1.77
N VAL A 125 -5.68 -6.91 -2.78
CA VAL A 125 -6.29 -8.10 -3.40
C VAL A 125 -5.35 -8.74 -4.41
N VAL A 126 -5.34 -10.07 -4.47
CA VAL A 126 -4.49 -10.85 -5.41
C VAL A 126 -4.79 -10.47 -6.87
N ALA A 127 -6.03 -10.08 -7.16
CA ALA A 127 -6.45 -9.58 -8.46
C ALA A 127 -5.55 -8.44 -8.97
N THR A 128 -5.37 -7.37 -8.20
CA THR A 128 -4.56 -6.19 -8.58
C THR A 128 -3.10 -6.58 -8.85
N ARG A 129 -2.54 -7.48 -8.04
CA ARG A 129 -1.17 -8.00 -8.24
C ARG A 129 -1.04 -8.73 -9.57
N ILE A 130 -2.02 -9.57 -9.92
CA ILE A 130 -2.06 -10.27 -11.22
C ILE A 130 -2.15 -9.26 -12.36
N ALA A 131 -3.07 -8.29 -12.29
CA ALA A 131 -3.23 -7.31 -13.36
C ALA A 131 -1.99 -6.44 -13.59
N VAL A 132 -1.33 -6.00 -12.53
CA VAL A 132 -0.07 -5.24 -12.66
C VAL A 132 1.00 -6.10 -13.33
N ARG A 133 1.19 -7.34 -12.87
CA ARG A 133 2.19 -8.24 -13.46
C ARG A 133 1.89 -8.56 -14.92
N ALA A 134 0.62 -8.82 -15.26
CA ALA A 134 0.20 -9.05 -16.63
C ALA A 134 0.43 -7.81 -17.52
N ARG A 135 0.00 -6.63 -17.06
CA ARG A 135 0.17 -5.36 -17.79
C ARG A 135 1.62 -5.05 -18.14
N TYR A 136 2.55 -5.38 -17.24
CA TYR A 136 3.97 -5.07 -17.40
C TYR A 136 4.82 -6.28 -17.81
N GLY A 137 4.21 -7.42 -18.19
CA GLY A 137 4.93 -8.61 -18.64
C GLY A 137 5.86 -9.21 -17.58
N LEU A 138 5.51 -9.07 -16.29
CA LEU A 138 6.31 -9.57 -15.17
C LEU A 138 6.02 -11.06 -14.92
N TRP A 139 7.04 -11.79 -14.50
CA TRP A 139 6.94 -13.20 -14.15
C TRP A 139 6.55 -13.42 -12.68
N VAL A 140 6.15 -14.66 -12.37
CA VAL A 140 5.92 -15.18 -11.00
C VAL A 140 6.62 -16.52 -10.85
N THR A 141 6.89 -16.93 -9.63
CA THR A 141 7.35 -18.30 -9.33
C THR A 141 6.18 -19.28 -9.37
N ALA A 142 6.49 -20.57 -9.51
CA ALA A 142 5.47 -21.63 -9.41
C ALA A 142 4.68 -21.59 -8.09
N PRO A 143 5.31 -21.52 -6.90
CA PRO A 143 4.56 -21.41 -5.64
C PRO A 143 3.74 -20.12 -5.52
N GLU A 144 4.22 -18.99 -6.05
CA GLU A 144 3.43 -17.76 -6.08
C GLU A 144 2.18 -17.90 -6.96
N LYS A 145 2.30 -18.48 -8.17
CA LYS A 145 1.14 -18.72 -9.04
C LYS A 145 0.12 -19.65 -8.38
N LEU A 146 0.60 -20.68 -7.66
CA LEU A 146 -0.29 -21.57 -6.89
C LEU A 146 -1.03 -20.80 -5.79
N ALA A 147 -0.32 -20.02 -4.99
CA ALA A 147 -0.94 -19.19 -3.95
C ALA A 147 -1.96 -18.22 -4.53
N MET A 148 -1.68 -17.60 -5.68
CA MET A 148 -2.64 -16.72 -6.35
C MET A 148 -3.94 -17.46 -6.72
N ARG A 149 -3.85 -18.70 -7.23
CA ARG A 149 -5.02 -19.53 -7.55
C ARG A 149 -5.83 -19.88 -6.32
N GLU A 150 -5.17 -20.25 -5.24
CA GLU A 150 -5.84 -20.61 -3.98
C GLU A 150 -6.63 -19.43 -3.41
N VAL A 151 -6.06 -18.22 -3.43
CA VAL A 151 -6.78 -17.02 -2.98
C VAL A 151 -7.99 -16.73 -3.85
N LEU A 152 -7.87 -16.81 -5.18
CA LEU A 152 -9.01 -16.56 -6.07
C LEU A 152 -10.10 -17.62 -5.95
N ALA A 153 -9.75 -18.86 -5.59
CA ALA A 153 -10.72 -19.91 -5.29
C ALA A 153 -11.47 -19.65 -3.97
N ALA A 154 -10.77 -19.11 -2.96
CA ALA A 154 -11.37 -18.77 -1.66
C ALA A 154 -12.18 -17.46 -1.69
N CYS A 155 -11.80 -16.51 -2.54
CA CYS A 155 -12.41 -15.18 -2.65
C CYS A 155 -12.93 -14.92 -4.08
N PRO A 156 -14.07 -15.50 -4.48
CA PRO A 156 -14.58 -15.39 -5.86
C PRO A 156 -14.99 -13.96 -6.25
N GLU A 157 -15.20 -13.07 -5.27
CA GLU A 157 -15.56 -11.66 -5.42
C GLU A 157 -14.35 -10.75 -5.74
N GLN A 158 -13.11 -11.27 -5.72
CA GLN A 158 -11.91 -10.48 -6.06
C GLN A 158 -11.84 -10.20 -7.58
N GLN A 159 -12.70 -9.30 -8.05
CA GLN A 159 -12.61 -8.70 -9.38
C GLN A 159 -11.66 -7.50 -9.38
N LEU A 160 -11.09 -7.23 -10.55
CA LEU A 160 -10.28 -6.05 -10.77
C LEU A 160 -11.13 -4.78 -10.60
N PRO A 161 -10.73 -3.82 -9.75
CA PRO A 161 -11.36 -2.51 -9.69
C PRO A 161 -11.11 -1.78 -11.02
N GLY A 162 -12.17 -1.37 -11.70
CA GLY A 162 -12.09 -0.58 -12.92
C GLY A 162 -12.80 0.76 -12.73
N GLY A 163 -12.03 1.85 -12.57
CA GLY A 163 -12.52 3.24 -12.53
C GLY A 163 -13.37 3.60 -11.30
N PRO A 164 -13.73 4.89 -11.10
CA PRO A 164 -14.49 5.32 -9.93
C PRO A 164 -15.85 4.61 -9.94
N ARG A 165 -16.00 3.64 -9.05
CA ARG A 165 -17.25 2.93 -8.87
C ARG A 165 -18.12 3.72 -7.91
N SER A 166 -19.30 4.07 -8.39
CA SER A 166 -20.42 4.52 -7.59
C SER A 166 -20.63 3.53 -6.45
N VAL A 167 -20.43 4.00 -5.22
CA VAL A 167 -20.85 3.30 -4.01
C VAL A 167 -22.37 3.21 -4.06
N THR A 168 -22.90 2.12 -4.61
CA THR A 168 -24.29 1.75 -4.34
C THR A 168 -24.28 1.03 -3.01
N SER A 169 -24.64 1.77 -1.97
CA SER A 169 -24.79 1.25 -0.61
C SER A 169 -25.92 0.20 -0.58
N PRO A 170 -25.66 -1.08 -0.29
CA PRO A 170 -26.73 -2.03 -0.03
C PRO A 170 -27.10 -1.92 1.45
N GLY A 171 -28.38 -1.64 1.71
CA GLY A 171 -28.94 -1.68 3.05
C GLY A 171 -28.62 -2.99 3.78
N ARG A 172 -28.20 -2.86 5.05
CA ARG A 172 -27.94 -3.95 5.99
C ARG A 172 -29.28 -4.59 6.47
N PRO A 173 -29.33 -5.84 6.96
CA PRO A 173 -28.63 -7.09 6.59
C PRO A 173 -29.61 -8.29 6.42
N ARG A 174 -29.09 -9.45 6.00
CA ARG A 174 -29.43 -10.73 6.68
C ARG A 174 -28.20 -11.60 6.91
N ARG A 175 -28.12 -12.12 8.14
CA ARG A 175 -27.06 -12.97 8.68
C ARG A 175 -27.17 -14.38 8.05
N ALA A 176 -26.09 -14.87 7.45
CA ALA A 176 -25.91 -16.29 7.12
C ALA A 176 -24.55 -16.77 7.67
N GLY A 177 -24.49 -18.04 8.06
CA GLY A 177 -23.59 -18.59 9.08
C GLY A 177 -22.11 -18.57 8.72
N ARG A 178 -21.29 -18.36 9.76
CA ARG A 178 -19.84 -18.50 9.74
C ARG A 178 -19.46 -19.94 9.38
N SER A 179 -18.82 -20.13 8.24
CA SER A 179 -17.74 -21.12 8.14
C SER A 179 -16.45 -20.38 8.46
N ALA A 180 -15.78 -20.82 9.51
CA ALA A 180 -14.45 -20.35 9.89
C ALA A 180 -13.42 -20.90 8.89
N SER A 181 -13.19 -20.20 7.78
CA SER A 181 -11.95 -20.34 7.04
C SER A 181 -10.89 -19.46 7.72
N ARG A 182 -9.72 -20.03 8.01
CA ARG A 182 -8.56 -19.32 8.58
C ARG A 182 -8.41 -17.93 7.96
N GLY A 183 -8.64 -16.86 8.73
CA GLY A 183 -8.12 -15.49 8.57
C GLY A 183 -7.97 -14.86 7.17
N GLN A 184 -8.65 -15.35 6.13
CA GLN A 184 -8.43 -14.90 4.76
C GLN A 184 -9.33 -13.70 4.51
N ILE A 185 -8.72 -12.55 4.21
CA ILE A 185 -9.42 -11.30 3.94
C ILE A 185 -9.86 -11.31 2.48
N CYS A 186 -11.14 -11.64 2.27
CA CYS A 186 -11.94 -11.21 1.14
C CYS A 186 -12.73 -9.96 1.62
#